data_AF-A0A4R6MJQ3-F1
#
_entry.id   AF-A0A4R6MJQ3-F1
#
_cell.length_a   1.000
_cell.length_b   1.000
_cell.length_c   1.000
_cell.angle_alpha   90.00
_cell.angle_beta   90.00
_cell.angle_gamma   90.00
#
_symmetry.space_group_name_H-M   'P 1'
#
loop_
_entity.id
_entity.type
_entity.pdbx_description
1 polymer ?
#
loop_
_entity_poly.entity_id
_entity_poly.type
_entity_poly.pdbx_seq_one_letter_code
_entity_poly.pdbx_strand_id
1 'polypeptide(L)'
;MDFDETGNGSILATINNVFASYIDDEAIKLDEENAGGINATLSNVSIDHSQDDGIQFTELGKGQIEVALNNVSVTNSKKYGAKIEQWLVEDETTSEEAQGSVNLSSVLLKGNGKGNNTSSHGVTINK
;
A
#
# COMPACT_ATOMS: atom_id res chain seq x y z
N MET A 1 5.62 -10.64 0.35
CA MET A 1 6.45 -10.27 -0.83
C MET A 1 6.94 -8.88 -0.55
N ASP A 2 8.23 -8.64 -0.70
CA ASP A 2 8.85 -7.37 -0.31
C ASP A 2 9.74 -6.90 -1.46
N PHE A 3 9.55 -5.65 -1.88
CA PHE A 3 10.26 -5.03 -2.98
C PHE A 3 10.65 -3.61 -2.58
N ASP A 4 11.95 -3.36 -2.55
CA ASP A 4 12.51 -2.06 -2.20
C ASP A 4 13.27 -1.48 -3.40
N GLU A 5 12.99 -0.22 -3.73
CA GLU A 5 13.78 0.63 -4.62
C GLU A 5 14.40 1.74 -3.76
N THR A 6 15.74 1.84 -3.75
CA THR A 6 16.50 2.73 -2.85
C THR A 6 17.23 3.86 -3.59
N GLY A 7 17.00 3.98 -4.90
CA GLY A 7 17.78 4.75 -5.85
C GLY A 7 16.94 5.84 -6.52
N ASN A 8 17.33 6.24 -7.73
CA ASN A 8 16.43 7.03 -8.56
C ASN A 8 15.78 6.03 -9.53
N GLY A 9 14.52 5.70 -9.30
CA GLY A 9 13.87 4.58 -9.96
C GLY A 9 12.36 4.69 -9.93
N SER A 10 11.65 3.59 -10.17
CA SER A 10 10.21 3.50 -9.95
C SER A 10 9.84 2.05 -9.79
N ILE A 11 8.86 1.77 -8.94
CA ILE A 11 8.26 0.45 -8.84
C ILE A 11 7.04 0.41 -9.76
N LEU A 12 7.11 -0.45 -10.78
CA LEU A 12 5.98 -0.78 -11.65
C LEU A 12 5.51 -2.20 -11.35
N ALA A 13 4.39 -2.32 -10.64
CA ALA A 13 3.91 -3.61 -10.15
C ALA A 13 2.52 -3.96 -10.69
N THR A 14 2.39 -5.18 -11.22
CA THR A 14 1.07 -5.78 -11.50
C THR A 14 0.99 -7.12 -10.79
N ILE A 15 0.10 -7.22 -9.80
CA ILE A 15 -0.04 -8.39 -8.95
C ILE A 15 -1.45 -8.95 -9.14
N ASN A 16 -1.54 -10.17 -9.67
CA ASN A 16 -2.81 -10.80 -10.04
C ASN A 16 -2.96 -12.16 -9.36
N ASN A 17 -4.17 -12.46 -8.88
CA ASN A 17 -4.58 -13.79 -8.40
C ASN A 17 -3.67 -14.32 -7.28
N VAL A 18 -3.52 -13.54 -6.21
CA VAL A 18 -2.70 -13.91 -5.05
C VAL A 18 -3.59 -14.34 -3.89
N PHE A 19 -3.23 -15.46 -3.27
CA PHE A 19 -3.71 -15.84 -1.95
C PHE A 19 -2.51 -15.93 -1.01
N ALA A 20 -2.58 -15.23 0.12
CA ALA A 20 -1.57 -15.26 1.17
C ALA A 20 -2.24 -15.46 2.53
N SER A 21 -1.66 -16.32 3.38
CA SER A 21 -2.20 -16.58 4.71
C SER A 21 -1.10 -16.83 5.73
N TYR A 22 -1.31 -16.40 6.97
CA TYR A 22 -0.38 -16.61 8.10
C TYR A 22 1.04 -16.09 7.79
N ILE A 23 1.13 -14.80 7.49
CA ILE A 23 2.38 -14.12 7.13
C ILE A 23 2.98 -13.49 8.39
N ASP A 24 4.29 -13.67 8.61
CA ASP A 24 5.01 -13.18 9.78
C ASP A 24 5.27 -11.66 9.77
N ASP A 25 5.02 -10.99 8.65
CA ASP A 25 5.18 -9.55 8.46
C ASP A 25 4.06 -8.98 7.55
N GLU A 26 4.37 -8.14 6.55
CA GLU A 26 3.43 -7.76 5.49
C GLU A 26 3.29 -8.82 4.39
N ALA A 27 2.07 -8.99 3.88
CA ALA A 27 1.85 -9.92 2.77
C ALA A 27 2.36 -9.37 1.44
N ILE A 28 2.17 -8.06 1.18
CA ILE A 28 2.69 -7.37 0.00
C ILE A 28 3.22 -5.99 0.44
N LYS A 29 4.51 -5.76 0.21
CA LYS A 29 5.22 -4.54 0.51
C LYS A 29 5.93 -3.99 -0.73
N LEU A 30 5.76 -2.71 -1.01
CA LEU A 30 6.46 -1.95 -2.06
C LEU A 30 6.95 -0.65 -1.45
N ASP A 31 8.26 -0.48 -1.32
CA ASP A 31 8.86 0.75 -0.82
C ASP A 31 9.77 1.37 -1.88
N GLU A 32 9.51 2.63 -2.22
CA GLU A 32 10.30 3.42 -3.16
C GLU A 32 10.91 4.59 -2.39
N GLU A 33 12.23 4.75 -2.51
CA GLU A 33 12.97 5.85 -1.92
C GLU A 33 13.57 6.76 -3.00
N ASN A 34 13.64 8.05 -2.68
CA ASN A 34 14.17 9.15 -3.49
C ASN A 34 13.29 9.58 -4.66
N ALA A 35 13.85 9.64 -5.87
CA ALA A 35 13.19 10.26 -7.00
C ALA A 35 12.60 9.18 -7.89
N GLY A 36 11.28 9.21 -8.07
CA GLY A 36 10.62 8.08 -8.68
C GLY A 36 9.12 8.01 -8.49
N GLY A 37 8.63 6.82 -8.18
CA GLY A 37 7.20 6.59 -8.06
C GLY A 37 6.82 5.12 -7.95
N ILE A 38 5.68 4.87 -7.31
CA ILE A 38 5.01 3.57 -7.31
C ILE A 38 3.80 3.64 -8.24
N ASN A 39 3.78 2.84 -9.30
CA ASN A 39 2.57 2.56 -10.07
C ASN A 39 2.21 1.08 -9.93
N ALA A 40 1.17 0.80 -9.15
CA ALA A 40 0.82 -0.55 -8.75
C ALA A 40 -0.65 -0.89 -9.01
N THR A 41 -0.91 -2.05 -9.62
CA THR A 41 -2.26 -2.61 -9.75
C THR A 41 -2.31 -3.99 -9.11
N LEU A 42 -3.22 -4.15 -8.15
CA LEU A 42 -3.54 -5.43 -7.51
C LEU A 42 -4.94 -5.87 -7.96
N SER A 43 -5.04 -7.08 -8.50
CA SER A 43 -6.33 -7.65 -8.91
C SER A 43 -6.52 -9.07 -8.36
N ASN A 44 -7.69 -9.35 -7.79
CA ASN A 44 -8.05 -10.66 -7.24
C ASN A 44 -7.04 -11.13 -6.17
N VAL A 45 -6.86 -10.31 -5.13
CA VAL A 45 -5.94 -10.60 -4.04
C VAL A 45 -6.72 -10.90 -2.77
N SER A 46 -6.36 -11.99 -2.09
CA SER A 46 -6.93 -12.36 -0.79
C SER A 46 -5.80 -12.60 0.21
N ILE A 47 -5.77 -11.80 1.26
CA ILE A 47 -4.80 -11.89 2.37
C ILE A 47 -5.56 -12.17 3.66
N ASP A 48 -5.09 -13.14 4.43
CA ASP A 48 -5.65 -13.47 5.74
C ASP A 48 -4.55 -13.70 6.78
N HIS A 49 -4.63 -13.04 7.93
CA HIS A 49 -3.63 -13.15 9.01
C HIS A 49 -2.21 -12.72 8.61
N SER A 50 -1.97 -11.41 8.45
CA SER A 50 -0.63 -10.80 8.48
C SER A 50 -0.25 -10.39 9.90
N GLN A 51 0.98 -10.65 10.34
CA GLN A 51 1.48 -10.18 11.64
C GLN A 51 1.90 -8.70 11.62
N ASP A 52 1.86 -8.04 10.46
CA ASP A 52 1.92 -6.58 10.33
C ASP A 52 0.72 -6.02 9.53
N ASP A 53 0.97 -5.23 8.48
CA ASP A 53 -0.01 -4.71 7.53
C ASP A 53 -0.26 -5.73 6.42
N GLY A 54 -1.49 -5.91 5.95
CA GLY A 54 -1.71 -6.86 4.85
C GLY A 54 -1.07 -6.39 3.55
N ILE A 55 -1.27 -5.11 3.20
CA ILE A 55 -0.65 -4.44 2.06
C ILE A 55 -0.01 -3.15 2.57
N GLN A 56 1.26 -2.91 2.26
CA GLN A 56 1.97 -1.68 2.61
C GLN A 56 2.69 -1.13 1.39
N PHE A 57 2.33 0.08 0.94
CA PHE A 57 3.09 0.79 -0.09
C PHE A 57 3.56 2.16 0.42
N THR A 58 4.83 2.46 0.24
CA THR A 58 5.44 3.71 0.71
C THR A 58 6.25 4.35 -0.42
N GLU A 59 5.88 5.57 -0.79
CA GLU A 59 6.67 6.44 -1.67
C GLU A 59 7.35 7.49 -0.80
N LEU A 60 8.68 7.51 -0.78
CA LEU A 60 9.48 8.48 -0.02
C LEU A 60 10.37 9.29 -0.96
N GLY A 61 10.08 10.57 -1.10
CA GLY A 61 10.92 11.52 -1.83
C GLY A 61 10.17 12.21 -2.95
N LYS A 62 10.89 12.51 -4.03
CA LYS A 62 10.36 13.25 -5.18
C LYS A 62 9.75 12.28 -6.18
N GLY A 63 8.50 11.92 -5.96
CA GLY A 63 7.78 11.04 -6.86
C GLY A 63 6.27 11.08 -6.68
N GLN A 64 5.57 10.08 -7.20
CA GLN A 64 4.12 9.94 -7.01
C GLN A 64 3.74 8.47 -6.86
N ILE A 65 2.79 8.21 -5.96
CA ILE A 65 2.16 6.90 -5.83
C ILE A 65 0.79 6.86 -6.52
N GLU A 66 0.61 5.91 -7.42
CA GLU A 66 -0.64 5.61 -8.12
C GLU A 66 -0.98 4.13 -7.94
N VAL A 67 -2.06 3.85 -7.19
CA VAL A 67 -2.41 2.49 -6.82
C VAL A 67 -3.85 2.18 -7.22
N ALA A 68 -4.07 0.99 -7.79
CA ALA A 68 -5.38 0.43 -8.04
C ALA A 68 -5.56 -0.90 -7.30
N LEU A 69 -6.54 -0.97 -6.40
CA LEU A 69 -6.92 -2.19 -5.70
C LEU A 69 -8.28 -2.67 -6.24
N ASN A 70 -8.26 -3.76 -7.02
CA ASN A 70 -9.44 -4.32 -7.67
C ASN A 70 -9.76 -5.71 -7.13
N ASN A 71 -10.94 -5.90 -6.54
CA ASN A 71 -11.34 -7.18 -5.94
C ASN A 71 -10.28 -7.70 -4.94
N VAL A 72 -10.00 -6.88 -3.93
CA VAL A 72 -8.98 -7.15 -2.90
C VAL A 72 -9.67 -7.38 -1.57
N SER A 73 -9.34 -8.47 -0.89
CA SER A 73 -9.79 -8.78 0.46
C SER A 73 -8.59 -8.91 1.39
N VAL A 74 -8.58 -8.16 2.48
CA VAL A 74 -7.58 -8.31 3.54
C VAL A 74 -8.26 -8.46 4.89
N THR A 75 -8.03 -9.60 5.53
CA THR A 75 -8.62 -9.94 6.82
C THR A 75 -7.59 -10.26 7.90
N ASN A 76 -7.94 -9.92 9.14
CA ASN A 76 -7.20 -10.33 10.34
C ASN A 76 -5.71 -9.94 10.35
N SER A 77 -5.33 -8.84 9.70
CA SER A 77 -3.97 -8.29 9.82
C SER A 77 -3.79 -7.62 11.19
N LYS A 78 -2.61 -7.78 11.80
CA LYS A 78 -2.34 -7.26 13.16
C LYS A 78 -2.44 -5.73 13.21
N LYS A 79 -2.03 -5.04 12.15
CA LYS A 79 -2.17 -3.59 12.02
C LYS A 79 -3.30 -3.26 11.03
N TYR A 80 -3.01 -2.68 9.87
CA TYR A 80 -3.98 -2.28 8.86
C TYR A 80 -4.18 -3.36 7.81
N GLY A 81 -5.33 -3.34 7.14
CA GLY A 81 -5.53 -4.19 5.96
C GLY A 81 -4.77 -3.66 4.74
N ALA A 82 -4.75 -2.35 4.56
CA ALA A 82 -3.96 -1.67 3.55
C ALA A 82 -3.45 -0.33 4.12
N LYS A 83 -2.16 -0.06 3.98
CA LYS A 83 -1.47 1.18 4.33
C LYS A 83 -0.76 1.69 3.09
N ILE A 84 -1.13 2.87 2.60
CA ILE A 84 -0.59 3.45 1.37
C ILE A 84 -0.23 4.90 1.63
N GLU A 85 1.05 5.22 1.57
CA GLU A 85 1.56 6.51 2.03
C GLU A 85 2.54 7.12 1.04
N GLN A 86 2.50 8.44 0.92
CA GLN A 86 3.48 9.23 0.20
C GLN A 86 4.04 10.34 1.08
N TRP A 87 5.37 10.46 1.11
CA TRP A 87 6.14 11.41 1.90
C TRP A 87 7.19 12.08 1.02
N LEU A 88 7.43 13.39 1.19
CA LEU A 88 8.62 14.02 0.59
C LEU A 88 9.88 13.77 1.43
N VAL A 89 9.69 13.79 2.75
CA VAL A 89 10.65 13.41 3.78
C VAL A 89 9.86 12.69 4.86
N GLU A 90 10.39 11.57 5.35
CA GLU A 90 9.71 10.73 6.34
C GLU A 90 9.39 11.54 7.61
N ASP A 91 8.17 11.38 8.13
CA ASP A 91 7.68 12.02 9.36
C ASP A 91 7.68 13.57 9.36
N GLU A 92 7.79 14.23 8.21
CA GLU A 92 7.60 15.69 8.15
C GLU A 92 6.14 16.09 8.43
N THR A 93 5.96 17.01 9.39
CA THR A 93 4.63 17.48 9.83
C THR A 93 3.92 18.39 8.83
N THR A 94 4.63 18.88 7.81
CA THR A 94 4.09 19.79 6.80
C THR A 94 3.52 18.98 5.64
N SER A 95 2.19 18.80 5.66
CA SER A 95 1.42 18.28 4.54
C SER A 95 1.60 19.18 3.33
N GLU A 96 2.40 18.73 2.36
CA GLU A 96 2.18 19.17 0.98
C GLU A 96 0.82 18.63 0.50
N GLU A 97 0.27 19.20 -0.58
CA GLU A 97 -0.95 18.69 -1.20
C GLU A 97 -0.79 17.20 -1.54
N ALA A 98 -1.87 16.42 -1.50
CA ALA A 98 -1.81 15.01 -1.85
C ALA A 98 -1.23 14.84 -3.28
N GLN A 99 -0.10 14.16 -3.40
CA GLN A 99 0.61 13.98 -4.67
C GLN A 99 0.29 12.64 -5.33
N GLY A 100 -0.26 11.68 -4.56
CA GLY A 100 -0.63 10.36 -5.05
C GLY A 100 -2.13 10.08 -5.04
N SER A 101 -2.52 8.96 -5.63
CA SER A 101 -3.91 8.50 -5.68
C SER A 101 -4.03 6.99 -5.49
N VAL A 102 -5.13 6.59 -4.83
CA VAL A 102 -5.50 5.19 -4.64
C VAL A 102 -6.93 4.99 -5.11
N ASN A 103 -7.13 4.14 -6.09
CA ASN A 103 -8.43 3.76 -6.60
C ASN A 103 -8.85 2.41 -6.01
N LEU A 104 -9.98 2.38 -5.33
CA LEU A 104 -10.51 1.19 -4.68
C LEU A 104 -11.75 0.71 -5.43
N SER A 105 -11.71 -0.50 -5.97
CA SER A 105 -12.86 -1.16 -6.59
C SER A 105 -13.07 -2.53 -5.96
N SER A 106 -14.21 -2.74 -5.30
CA SER A 106 -14.53 -3.99 -4.61
C SER A 106 -13.45 -4.40 -3.57
N VAL A 107 -13.15 -3.50 -2.63
CA VAL A 107 -12.16 -3.75 -1.57
C VAL A 107 -12.85 -4.08 -0.25
N LEU A 108 -12.47 -5.19 0.37
CA LEU A 108 -12.93 -5.64 1.68
C LEU A 108 -11.78 -5.65 2.67
N LEU A 109 -11.82 -4.78 3.68
CA LEU A 109 -10.91 -4.82 4.82
C LEU A 109 -11.72 -5.18 6.06
N LYS A 110 -11.35 -6.26 6.76
CA LYS A 110 -12.16 -6.73 7.92
C LYS A 110 -11.33 -7.42 8.99
N GLY A 111 -11.55 -7.03 10.24
CA GLY A 111 -10.91 -7.65 11.40
C GLY A 111 -9.44 -7.24 11.57
N ASN A 112 -9.01 -6.15 10.93
CA ASN A 112 -7.63 -5.66 11.04
C ASN A 112 -7.45 -4.83 12.32
N GLY A 113 -6.34 -5.01 13.03
CA GLY A 113 -6.16 -4.54 14.41
C GLY A 113 -6.15 -3.01 14.60
N LYS A 114 -5.74 -2.25 13.58
CA LYS A 114 -5.79 -0.77 13.58
C LYS A 114 -6.99 -0.20 12.81
N GLY A 115 -7.93 -1.04 12.38
CA GLY A 115 -9.18 -0.64 11.75
C GLY A 115 -9.38 -1.18 10.34
N ASN A 116 -10.61 -1.05 9.84
CA ASN A 116 -11.08 -1.63 8.57
C ASN A 116 -11.15 -0.62 7.42
N ASN A 117 -10.41 0.48 7.53
CA ASN A 117 -10.23 1.46 6.46
C ASN A 117 -8.84 1.33 5.87
N THR A 118 -8.64 1.76 4.62
CA THR A 118 -7.30 1.99 4.07
C THR A 118 -6.65 3.12 4.86
N SER A 119 -5.49 2.87 5.46
CA SER A 119 -4.66 3.92 6.06
C SER A 119 -3.94 4.66 4.95
N SER A 120 -3.92 5.99 5.04
CA SER A 120 -3.38 6.83 3.97
C SER A 120 -2.73 8.10 4.49
N HIS A 121 -1.61 8.47 3.87
CA HIS A 121 -0.92 9.76 4.04
C HIS A 121 -0.45 10.26 2.67
N GLY A 122 -0.56 11.56 2.39
CA GLY A 122 -0.07 12.14 1.12
C GLY A 122 -0.79 11.67 -0.15
N VAL A 123 -1.90 10.94 -0.02
CA VAL A 123 -2.64 10.34 -1.16
C VAL A 123 -4.14 10.62 -1.08
N THR A 124 -4.79 10.71 -2.24
CA THR A 124 -6.24 10.78 -2.35
C THR A 124 -6.85 9.40 -2.54
N ILE A 125 -7.82 9.02 -1.70
CA ILE A 125 -8.56 7.75 -1.82
C ILE A 125 -9.84 7.96 -2.65
N ASN A 126 -9.90 7.31 -3.80
CA ASN A 126 -11.07 7.25 -4.68
C ASN A 126 -11.80 5.91 -4.49
N LYS A 127 -13.13 5.95 -4.33
CA LYS A 127 -13.98 4.78 -4.09
C LYS A 127 -15.12 4.72 -5.09
#